data_AF-A0A1E3AHH4-F1
#
_entry.id   AF-A0A1E3AHH4-F1
#
_cell.length_a   1.000
_cell.length_b   1.000
_cell.length_c   1.000
_cell.angle_alpha   90.00
_cell.angle_beta   90.00
_cell.angle_gamma   90.00
#
_symmetry.space_group_name_H-M   'P 1'
#
loop_
_entity.id
_entity.type
_entity.pdbx_description
1 polymer ?
#
loop_
_entity_poly.entity_id
_entity_poly.type
_entity_poly.pdbx_seq_one_letter_code
_entity_poly.pdbx_strand_id
1 'polypeptide(L)'
;MKYQENGEQYLFLQVKEGAEEIRRLHDSLYQGMLAAFKKDIPYVPHMTVGKLSSSEELDTAWEQVKDMNVVFQTEIKHITVEKIGEKGESITEAEIPLL
;
A
#
# COMPACT_ATOMS: atom_id res chain seq x y z
N MET A 1 -11.36 -0.56 0.90
CA MET A 1 -11.33 0.46 1.97
C MET A 1 -11.29 1.82 1.31
N LYS A 2 -12.22 2.70 1.69
CA LYS A 2 -12.25 4.11 1.29
C LYS A 2 -11.39 4.93 2.25
N TYR A 3 -10.54 5.83 1.74
CA TYR A 3 -9.69 6.71 2.56
C TYR A 3 -9.67 8.14 2.01
N GLN A 4 -9.75 9.11 2.91
CA GLN A 4 -9.73 10.53 2.57
C GLN A 4 -8.95 11.29 3.64
N GLU A 5 -7.95 12.06 3.21
CA GLU A 5 -7.15 12.89 4.11
C GLU A 5 -6.53 14.05 3.32
N ASN A 6 -6.51 15.25 3.90
CA ASN A 6 -5.84 16.44 3.33
C ASN A 6 -6.21 16.75 1.87
N GLY A 7 -7.45 16.49 1.47
CA GLY A 7 -7.91 16.72 0.08
C GLY A 7 -7.50 15.64 -0.91
N GLU A 8 -6.93 14.53 -0.46
CA GLU A 8 -6.61 13.37 -1.27
C GLU A 8 -7.67 12.26 -1.10
N GLN A 9 -7.92 11.49 -2.15
CA GLN A 9 -8.93 10.44 -2.19
C GLN A 9 -8.36 9.12 -2.69
N TYR A 10 -8.40 8.09 -1.86
CA TYR A 10 -7.84 6.78 -2.18
C TYR A 10 -8.85 5.66 -1.97
N LEU A 11 -8.79 4.70 -2.87
CA LEU A 11 -9.44 3.40 -2.75
C LEU A 11 -8.36 2.34 -2.62
N PHE A 12 -8.43 1.57 -1.55
CA PHE A 12 -7.45 0.56 -1.19
C PHE A 12 -8.04 -0.85 -1.15
N LEU A 13 -7.32 -1.82 -1.69
CA LEU A 13 -7.51 -3.24 -1.37
C LEU A 13 -6.68 -3.56 -0.12
N GLN A 14 -7.33 -4.01 0.95
CA GLN A 14 -6.63 -4.41 2.17
C GLN A 14 -6.12 -5.84 2.07
N VAL A 15 -4.92 -6.07 2.59
CA VAL A 15 -4.41 -7.43 2.78
C VAL A 15 -5.09 -8.04 4.01
N LYS A 16 -5.73 -9.21 3.86
CA LYS A 16 -6.38 -9.93 4.97
C LYS A 16 -5.44 -10.99 5.54
N GLU A 17 -5.08 -11.97 4.72
CA GLU A 17 -4.12 -13.01 5.05
C GLU A 17 -2.70 -12.56 4.67
N GLY A 18 -1.70 -12.83 5.51
CA GLY A 18 -0.32 -12.38 5.31
C GLY A 18 0.01 -10.96 5.84
N ALA A 19 -0.98 -10.26 6.42
CA ALA A 19 -0.79 -8.87 6.86
C ALA A 19 0.12 -8.72 8.08
N GLU A 20 0.23 -9.74 8.95
CA GLU A 20 1.15 -9.71 10.10
C GLU A 20 2.61 -9.90 9.65
N GLU A 21 2.84 -10.78 8.68
CA GLU A 21 4.15 -11.03 8.09
C GLU A 21 4.72 -9.77 7.43
N ILE A 22 3.88 -9.05 6.67
CA ILE A 22 4.26 -7.77 6.07
C ILE A 22 4.54 -6.71 7.14
N ARG A 23 3.76 -6.67 8.23
CA ARG A 23 4.02 -5.74 9.35
C ARG A 23 5.34 -6.04 10.07
N ARG A 24 5.67 -7.32 10.28
CA ARG A 24 6.97 -7.72 10.86
C ARG A 24 8.14 -7.31 9.97
N LEU A 25 8.00 -7.48 8.65
CA LEU A 25 8.99 -7.00 7.69
C LEU A 25 9.16 -5.47 7.78
N HIS A 26 8.06 -4.71 7.76
CA HIS A 26 8.08 -3.26 7.97
C HIS A 26 8.83 -2.89 9.26
N ASP A 27 8.47 -3.50 10.38
CA ASP A 27 9.08 -3.18 11.67
C ASP A 27 10.58 -3.52 11.70
N SER A 28 10.99 -4.62 11.07
CA SER A 28 12.40 -5.00 10.95
C SER A 28 13.21 -3.98 10.17
N LEU A 29 12.66 -3.46 9.05
CA LEU A 29 13.31 -2.40 8.25
C LEU A 29 13.50 -1.12 9.07
N TYR A 30 12.48 -0.75 9.86
CA TYR A 30 12.49 0.45 10.71
C TYR A 30 13.17 0.25 12.08
N GLN A 31 13.67 -0.94 12.40
CA GLN A 31 14.63 -1.14 13.49
C GLN A 31 16.08 -1.00 13.02
N GLY A 32 16.32 -1.11 11.70
CA GLY A 32 17.64 -1.03 11.09
C GLY A 32 17.93 0.34 10.45
N MET A 33 18.40 0.31 9.21
CA MET A 33 18.84 1.50 8.46
C MET A 33 17.78 2.59 8.33
N LEU A 34 16.49 2.22 8.37
CA LEU A 34 15.39 3.18 8.20
C LEU A 34 14.87 3.74 9.52
N ALA A 35 15.47 3.42 10.67
CA ALA A 35 14.97 3.80 11.99
C ALA A 35 14.69 5.30 12.14
N ALA A 36 15.55 6.16 11.58
CA ALA A 36 15.39 7.61 11.61
C ALA A 36 14.14 8.13 10.87
N PHE A 37 13.56 7.31 9.99
CA PHE A 37 12.38 7.66 9.18
C PHE A 37 11.08 7.04 9.69
N LYS A 38 11.12 6.30 10.82
CA LYS A 38 9.93 5.65 11.37
C LYS A 38 8.91 6.71 11.82
N LYS A 39 7.67 6.59 11.35
CA LYS A 39 6.54 7.40 11.83
C LYS A 39 5.86 6.70 13.00
N ASP A 40 5.33 7.48 13.95
CA ASP A 40 4.54 6.97 15.08
C ASP A 40 3.07 6.75 14.68
N ILE A 41 2.87 5.97 13.63
CA ILE A 41 1.54 5.55 13.15
C ILE A 41 1.56 4.07 12.79
N PRO A 42 0.47 3.31 13.03
CA PRO A 42 0.40 1.92 12.63
C PRO A 42 0.52 1.76 11.11
N TYR A 43 1.36 0.83 10.66
CA TYR A 43 1.41 0.44 9.26
C TYR A 43 0.26 -0.51 8.93
N VAL A 44 -0.55 -0.16 7.93
CA VAL A 44 -1.66 -0.97 7.44
C VAL A 44 -1.31 -1.46 6.03
N PRO A 45 -0.97 -2.75 5.82
CA PRO A 45 -0.70 -3.29 4.50
C PRO A 45 -1.90 -3.16 3.56
N HIS A 46 -1.68 -2.53 2.41
CA HIS A 46 -2.72 -2.30 1.41
C HIS A 46 -2.12 -2.18 0.01
N MET A 47 -2.99 -2.31 -1.00
CA MET A 47 -2.70 -1.98 -2.39
C MET A 47 -3.62 -0.83 -2.81
N THR A 48 -3.04 0.24 -3.36
CA THR A 48 -3.81 1.31 -4.00
C THR A 48 -4.44 0.77 -5.28
N VAL A 49 -5.76 0.79 -5.34
CA VAL A 49 -6.52 0.42 -6.55
C VAL A 49 -7.14 1.65 -7.23
N GLY A 50 -7.16 2.79 -6.55
CA GLY A 50 -7.54 4.06 -7.14
C GLY A 50 -7.03 5.26 -6.35
N LYS A 51 -6.59 6.30 -7.08
CA LYS A 51 -6.41 7.67 -6.59
C LYS A 51 -7.39 8.55 -7.39
N LEU A 52 -8.36 9.13 -6.71
CA LEU A 52 -9.50 9.83 -7.33
C LEU A 52 -9.30 11.33 -7.21
N SER A 53 -9.96 12.10 -8.09
CA SER A 53 -9.77 13.56 -8.13
C SER A 53 -10.69 14.31 -7.16
N SER A 54 -11.74 13.65 -6.67
CA SER A 54 -12.72 14.25 -5.77
C SER A 54 -13.34 13.22 -4.82
N SER A 55 -13.96 13.72 -3.74
CA SER A 55 -14.75 12.88 -2.82
C SER A 55 -15.92 12.19 -3.54
N GLU A 56 -16.59 12.89 -4.46
CA GLU A 56 -17.75 12.36 -5.19
C GLU A 56 -17.37 11.18 -6.10
N GLU A 57 -16.22 11.28 -6.78
CA GLU A 57 -15.68 10.17 -7.57
C GLU A 57 -15.31 8.97 -6.67
N LEU A 58 -14.71 9.22 -5.51
CA LEU A 58 -14.39 8.16 -4.56
C LEU A 58 -15.64 7.47 -4.02
N ASP A 59 -16.68 8.24 -3.69
CA ASP A 59 -17.95 7.71 -3.21
C ASP A 59 -18.62 6.85 -4.30
N THR A 60 -18.63 7.34 -5.53
CA THR A 60 -19.16 6.60 -6.68
C THR A 60 -18.41 5.28 -6.91
N ALA A 61 -17.07 5.32 -6.89
CA ALA A 61 -16.25 4.12 -7.03
C ALA A 61 -16.44 3.14 -5.87
N TRP A 62 -16.55 3.64 -4.64
CA TRP A 62 -16.78 2.83 -3.45
C TRP A 62 -18.12 2.09 -3.53
N GLU A 63 -19.20 2.76 -3.91
CA GLU A 63 -20.53 2.14 -4.03
C GLU A 63 -20.55 0.99 -5.05
N GLN A 64 -19.71 1.05 -6.08
CA GLN A 64 -19.58 -0.04 -7.06
C GLN A 64 -18.90 -1.29 -6.48
N VAL A 65 -17.93 -1.11 -5.57
CA VAL A 65 -17.05 -2.20 -5.13
C VAL A 65 -17.29 -2.68 -3.70
N LYS A 66 -18.00 -1.92 -2.87
CA LYS A 66 -18.12 -2.19 -1.42
C LYS A 66 -18.73 -3.54 -1.07
N ASP A 67 -19.62 -4.04 -1.93
CA ASP A 67 -20.35 -5.30 -1.74
C ASP A 67 -19.80 -6.42 -2.63
N MET A 68 -18.69 -6.18 -3.34
CA MET A 68 -18.04 -7.21 -4.14
C MET A 68 -17.45 -8.30 -3.23
N ASN A 69 -17.90 -9.53 -3.44
CA ASN A 69 -17.33 -10.71 -2.79
C ASN A 69 -16.30 -11.39 -3.71
N VAL A 70 -15.14 -10.73 -3.88
CA VAL A 70 -14.04 -11.22 -4.73
C VAL A 70 -12.83 -11.48 -3.86
N VAL A 71 -12.16 -12.61 -4.11
CA VAL A 71 -10.92 -12.99 -3.41
C VAL A 71 -9.75 -12.84 -4.38
N PHE A 72 -8.75 -12.06 -3.96
CA PHE A 72 -7.47 -11.94 -4.64
C PHE A 72 -6.41 -12.62 -3.79
N GLN A 73 -5.64 -13.51 -4.40
CA GLN A 73 -4.54 -14.22 -3.75
C GLN A 73 -3.28 -14.11 -4.61
N THR A 74 -2.15 -13.96 -3.94
CA THR A 74 -0.84 -13.94 -4.56
C THR A 74 0.21 -14.38 -3.55
N GLU A 75 1.41 -14.66 -4.06
CA GLU A 75 2.60 -14.95 -3.28
C GLU A 75 3.62 -13.83 -3.50
N ILE A 76 4.13 -13.25 -2.41
CA ILE A 76 5.18 -12.23 -2.48
C ILE A 76 6.53 -12.94 -2.61
N LYS A 77 7.19 -12.78 -3.76
CA LYS A 77 8.47 -13.47 -4.07
C LYS A 77 9.69 -12.59 -3.95
N HIS A 78 9.52 -11.28 -3.90
CA HIS A 78 10.60 -10.31 -3.82
C HIS A 78 10.11 -9.02 -3.19
N ILE A 79 11.08 -8.24 -2.69
CA ILE A 79 10.92 -6.86 -2.26
C ILE A 79 11.75 -5.99 -3.20
N THR A 80 11.19 -4.89 -3.67
CA THR A 80 11.94 -3.90 -4.46
C THR A 80 12.29 -2.68 -3.61
N VAL A 81 13.46 -2.12 -3.87
CA VAL A 81 13.81 -0.75 -3.46
C VAL A 81 13.59 0.13 -4.67
N GLU A 82 12.75 1.15 -4.50
CA GLU A 82 12.31 2.00 -5.61
C GLU A 82 12.56 3.47 -5.32
N LYS A 83 12.94 4.19 -6.37
CA LYS A 83 13.03 5.65 -6.38
C LYS A 83 11.86 6.19 -7.20
N ILE A 84 11.14 7.16 -6.63
CA ILE A 84 10.12 7.91 -7.37
C ILE A 84 10.82 8.97 -8.22
N GLY A 85 10.65 8.87 -9.54
CA GLY A 85 11.19 9.82 -10.51
C GLY A 85 10.41 11.14 -10.55
N GLU A 86 10.90 12.11 -11.32
CA GLU A 86 10.35 13.47 -11.36
C GLU A 86 8.91 13.54 -11.87
N LYS A 87 8.47 12.54 -12.65
CA LYS A 87 7.10 12.45 -13.17
C LYS A 87 6.24 11.47 -12.37
N GLY A 88 6.72 11.01 -11.21
CA GLY A 88 6.03 10.04 -10.37
C GLY A 88 6.17 8.58 -10.83
N GLU A 89 7.03 8.32 -11.81
CA GLU A 89 7.37 6.97 -12.23
C GLU A 89 8.15 6.23 -11.13
N SER A 90 7.93 4.92 -11.02
CA SER A 90 8.75 4.08 -10.13
C SER A 90 9.97 3.57 -10.89
N ILE A 91 11.15 3.79 -10.32
CA ILE A 91 12.44 3.34 -10.86
C ILE A 91 13.04 2.35 -9.86
N THR A 92 13.17 1.09 -10.28
CA THR A 92 13.76 0.03 -9.44
C THR A 92 15.27 0.22 -9.27
N GLU A 93 15.72 0.35 -8.03
CA GLU A 93 17.14 0.46 -7.65
C GLU A 93 17.72 -0.91 -7.27
N ALA A 94 16.90 -1.78 -6.66
CA ALA A 94 17.27 -3.14 -6.30
C ALA A 94 16.05 -4.05 -6.19
N GLU A 95 16.25 -5.34 -6.42
CA GLU A 95 15.28 -6.41 -6.16
C GLU A 95 15.90 -7.44 -5.20
N ILE A 96 15.20 -7.73 -4.11
CA ILE A 96 15.63 -8.68 -3.09
C ILE A 96 14.65 -9.86 -3.12
N PRO A 97 15.08 -11.05 -3.57
CA PRO A 97 14.22 -12.24 -3.55
C PRO A 97 13.93 -12.66 -2.10
N LEU A 98 12.71 -13.12 -1.86
CA LEU A 98 12.30 -13.79 -0.63
C LEU A 98 12.47 -15.30 -0.85
N LEU A 99 13.29 -15.92 0.00
CA LEU A 99 13.61 -17.35 -0.03
C LEU A 99 12.51 -18.20 0.60
#